data_AF-A0AAE9JLQ4-F1
#
_entry.id   AF-A0AAE9JLQ4-F1
#
_cell.length_a   1.000
_cell.length_b   1.000
_cell.length_c   1.000
_cell.angle_alpha   90.00
_cell.angle_beta   90.00
_cell.angle_gamma   90.00
#
_symmetry.space_group_name_H-M   'P 1'
#
loop_
_entity.id
_entity.type
_entity.pdbx_description
1 polymer ?
#
loop_
_entity_poly.entity_id
_entity_poly.type
_entity_poly.pdbx_seq_one_letter_code
_entity_poly.pdbx_strand_id
1 'polypeptide(L)'
;MFNLFYFLFVSLAISAFAAPIKYPTEEESKAELTAAGMTQASIDGLDALTKRFTSGFPLVQSNKEATDKFIAEYTTDAQNFIKSMPENDQTIYNNYLKKYGLA
;
A
#
# COMPACT_ATOMS: atom_id res chain seq x y z
N MET A 1 -12.11 0.98 -18.95
CA MET A 1 -10.66 1.23 -19.00
C MET A 1 -10.16 1.20 -17.56
N PHE A 2 -9.65 0.05 -17.12
CA PHE A 2 -9.21 -0.15 -15.73
C PHE A 2 -7.76 0.33 -15.64
N ASN A 3 -7.55 1.50 -15.02
CA ASN A 3 -6.21 2.02 -14.76
C ASN A 3 -5.51 1.12 -13.74
N LEU A 4 -4.52 0.38 -14.21
CA LEU A 4 -3.68 -0.60 -13.53
C LEU A 4 -2.74 -0.01 -12.46
N PHE A 5 -3.05 1.16 -11.88
CA PHE A 5 -2.09 1.99 -11.14
C PHE A 5 -2.37 2.16 -9.64
N TYR A 6 -3.36 1.46 -9.06
CA TYR A 6 -3.64 1.54 -7.60
C TYR A 6 -3.19 0.28 -6.83
N PHE A 7 -2.04 -0.30 -7.17
CA PHE A 7 -1.44 -1.43 -6.45
C PHE A 7 -0.46 -0.94 -5.38
N LEU A 8 -1.02 -0.41 -4.30
CA LEU A 8 -0.23 0.27 -3.28
C LEU A 8 0.39 -0.66 -2.21
N PHE A 9 0.06 -1.96 -2.20
CA PHE A 9 0.73 -2.94 -1.33
C PHE A 9 0.98 -4.32 -1.96
N VAL A 10 0.83 -4.46 -3.29
CA VAL A 10 1.01 -5.73 -4.03
C VAL A 10 2.18 -5.70 -5.00
N SER A 11 2.78 -4.53 -5.23
CA SER A 11 3.93 -4.39 -6.14
C SER A 11 5.24 -4.90 -5.54
N LEU A 12 5.29 -5.22 -4.25
CA LEU A 12 6.46 -5.84 -3.62
C LEU A 12 6.73 -7.28 -4.09
N ALA A 13 5.80 -7.94 -4.78
CA ALA A 13 6.00 -9.29 -5.32
C ALA A 13 6.33 -9.33 -6.83
N ILE A 14 6.19 -8.22 -7.58
CA ILE A 14 6.38 -8.20 -9.04
C ILE A 14 7.16 -6.96 -9.46
N SER A 15 8.43 -6.86 -9.06
CA SER A 15 9.34 -5.80 -9.47
C SER A 15 10.68 -6.31 -9.99
N ALA A 16 10.69 -7.50 -10.61
CA ALA A 16 11.90 -8.07 -11.19
C ALA A 16 12.27 -7.54 -12.60
N PHE A 17 11.48 -6.66 -13.24
CA PHE A 17 11.63 -6.43 -14.69
C PHE A 17 11.63 -4.98 -15.23
N ALA A 18 11.70 -3.93 -14.41
CA ALA A 18 11.96 -2.58 -14.94
C ALA A 18 12.64 -1.65 -13.90
N ALA A 19 13.93 -1.39 -14.11
CA ALA A 19 14.85 -0.58 -13.28
C ALA A 19 15.11 -1.10 -11.84
N PRO A 20 16.35 -1.00 -11.29
CA PRO A 20 16.68 -1.52 -9.97
C PRO A 20 16.23 -0.54 -8.88
N ILE A 21 14.94 -0.19 -8.85
CA ILE A 21 14.38 0.38 -7.63
C ILE A 21 14.24 -0.80 -6.66
N LYS A 22 15.24 -0.98 -5.79
CA LYS A 22 15.13 -1.91 -4.67
C LYS A 22 14.01 -1.36 -3.78
N TYR A 23 12.82 -1.94 -3.91
CA TYR A 23 11.73 -1.64 -2.98
C TYR A 23 12.16 -2.05 -1.57
N PRO A 24 11.85 -1.21 -0.56
CA PRO A 24 12.19 -1.50 0.82
C PRO A 24 11.35 -2.69 1.30
N THR A 25 11.94 -3.50 2.17
CA THR A 25 11.20 -4.48 2.98
C THR A 25 10.17 -3.78 3.86
N GLU A 26 9.23 -4.53 4.43
CA GLU A 26 8.24 -3.98 5.37
C GLU A 26 8.91 -3.27 6.56
N GLU A 27 9.99 -3.85 7.07
CA GLU A 27 10.79 -3.30 8.18
C GLU A 27 11.52 -2.02 7.78
N GLU A 28 12.16 -2.01 6.61
CA GLU A 28 12.81 -0.80 6.06
C GLU A 28 11.78 0.31 5.79
N SER A 29 10.58 -0.04 5.31
CA SER A 29 9.47 0.90 5.08
C SER A 29 9.00 1.53 6.39
N LYS A 30 8.75 0.72 7.41
CA LYS A 30 8.35 1.19 8.75
C LYS A 30 9.42 2.10 9.36
N ALA A 31 10.70 1.71 9.26
CA ALA A 31 11.80 2.51 9.76
C ALA A 31 11.91 3.86 9.04
N GLU A 32 11.75 3.87 7.72
CA GLU A 32 11.78 5.10 6.92
C GLU A 32 10.61 6.03 7.25
N LEU A 33 9.38 5.52 7.32
CA LEU A 33 8.19 6.31 7.67
C LEU A 33 8.30 6.88 9.09
N THR A 34 8.83 6.09 10.03
CA THR A 34 9.12 6.54 11.40
C THR A 34 10.16 7.65 11.41
N ALA A 35 11.26 7.48 10.67
CA ALA A 35 12.32 8.48 10.56
C ALA A 35 11.85 9.79 9.90
N ALA A 36 10.86 9.70 9.00
CA ALA A 36 10.21 10.85 8.39
C ALA A 36 9.21 11.56 9.33
N GLY A 37 8.95 11.00 10.52
CA GLY A 37 8.08 11.59 11.54
C GLY A 37 6.61 11.20 11.42
N MET A 38 6.29 10.10 10.70
CA MET A 38 4.92 9.59 10.63
C MET A 38 4.48 9.06 11.99
N THR A 39 3.22 9.31 12.38
CA THR A 39 2.71 8.80 13.65
C THR A 39 2.60 7.27 13.65
N GLN A 40 2.78 6.66 14.82
CA GLN A 40 2.67 5.21 14.98
C GLN A 40 1.27 4.69 14.57
N ALA A 41 0.21 5.45 14.85
CA ALA A 41 -1.15 5.08 14.45
C ALA A 41 -1.31 4.97 12.92
N SER A 42 -0.71 5.89 12.17
CA SER A 42 -0.70 5.83 10.70
C SER A 42 0.11 4.64 10.19
N ILE A 43 1.28 4.38 10.79
CA ILE A 43 2.12 3.21 10.46
C ILE A 43 1.37 1.90 10.74
N ASP A 44 0.75 1.77 11.91
CA ASP A 44 0.00 0.58 12.31
C ASP A 44 -1.20 0.32 11.40
N GLY A 45 -1.91 1.37 10.96
CA GLY A 45 -3.00 1.20 10.02
C GLY A 45 -2.54 0.84 8.60
N LEU A 46 -1.39 1.37 8.13
CA LEU A 46 -0.77 0.92 6.88
C LEU A 46 -0.35 -0.55 6.94
N ASP A 47 0.23 -0.98 8.07
CA ASP A 47 0.57 -2.37 8.35
C ASP A 47 -0.68 -3.28 8.36
N ALA A 48 -1.76 -2.84 9.01
CA ALA A 48 -3.02 -3.57 9.04
C ALA A 48 -3.63 -3.73 7.64
N LEU A 49 -3.59 -2.70 6.80
CA LEU A 49 -4.01 -2.77 5.40
C LEU A 49 -3.16 -3.79 4.63
N THR A 50 -1.84 -3.74 4.78
CA THR A 50 -0.91 -4.68 4.16
C THR A 50 -1.27 -6.13 4.51
N LYS A 51 -1.43 -6.42 5.81
CA LYS A 51 -1.79 -7.74 6.32
C LYS A 51 -3.15 -8.22 5.83
N ARG A 52 -4.14 -7.31 5.77
CA ARG A 52 -5.46 -7.64 5.21
C ARG A 52 -5.37 -8.01 3.74
N PHE A 53 -4.56 -7.30 2.95
CA PHE A 53 -4.38 -7.63 1.55
C PHE A 53 -3.69 -8.99 1.39
N THR A 54 -2.56 -9.19 2.06
CA THR A 54 -1.74 -10.41 1.92
C THR A 54 -2.43 -11.67 2.42
N SER A 55 -3.31 -11.56 3.42
CA SER A 55 -4.12 -12.68 3.91
C SER A 55 -5.41 -12.89 3.12
N GLY A 56 -6.07 -11.82 2.65
CA GLY A 56 -7.37 -11.89 2.00
C GLY A 56 -7.31 -12.19 0.50
N PHE A 57 -6.36 -11.58 -0.22
CA PHE A 57 -6.28 -11.73 -1.69
C PHE A 57 -6.07 -13.19 -2.14
N PRO A 58 -5.17 -13.99 -1.51
CA PRO A 58 -4.97 -15.38 -1.93
C PRO A 58 -6.23 -16.27 -1.81
N LEU A 59 -7.19 -15.88 -0.96
CA LEU A 59 -8.45 -16.61 -0.77
C LEU A 59 -9.44 -16.37 -1.92
N VAL A 60 -9.33 -15.24 -2.60
CA VAL A 60 -10.28 -14.83 -3.67
C VAL A 60 -9.68 -14.89 -5.07
N GLN A 61 -8.34 -14.94 -5.20
CA GLN A 61 -7.61 -14.77 -6.48
C GLN A 61 -8.00 -15.74 -7.61
N SER A 62 -8.59 -16.89 -7.28
CA SER A 62 -9.03 -17.89 -8.28
C SER A 62 -10.44 -17.60 -8.83
N ASN A 63 -11.18 -16.66 -8.24
CA ASN A 63 -12.52 -16.26 -8.65
C ASN A 63 -12.52 -14.77 -9.00
N LYS A 64 -12.82 -14.46 -10.27
CA LYS A 64 -12.80 -13.09 -10.78
C LYS A 64 -13.77 -12.16 -10.05
N GLU A 65 -15.02 -12.58 -9.86
CA GLU A 65 -16.05 -11.76 -9.22
C GLU A 65 -15.68 -11.47 -7.75
N ALA A 66 -15.24 -12.49 -7.03
CA ALA A 66 -14.78 -12.34 -5.65
C ALA A 66 -13.52 -11.46 -5.55
N THR A 67 -12.59 -11.60 -6.50
CA THR A 67 -11.39 -10.75 -6.60
C THR A 67 -11.75 -9.29 -6.85
N ASP A 68 -12.62 -9.02 -7.82
CA ASP A 68 -13.05 -7.66 -8.17
C ASP A 68 -13.72 -6.98 -6.97
N LYS A 69 -14.61 -7.72 -6.28
CA LYS A 69 -15.27 -7.24 -5.06
C LYS A 69 -14.26 -6.95 -3.95
N PHE A 70 -13.34 -7.88 -3.67
CA PHE A 70 -12.31 -7.69 -2.65
C PHE A 70 -11.43 -6.46 -2.93
N ILE A 71 -11.00 -6.28 -4.18
CA ILE A 71 -10.17 -5.13 -4.58
C ILE A 71 -10.96 -3.82 -4.40
N ALA A 72 -12.23 -3.78 -4.80
CA ALA A 72 -13.07 -2.58 -4.67
C ALA A 72 -13.27 -2.16 -3.20
N GLU A 73 -13.58 -3.12 -2.34
CA GLU A 73 -13.74 -2.90 -0.89
C GLU A 73 -12.41 -2.47 -0.26
N TYR A 74 -11.33 -3.20 -0.52
CA TYR A 74 -9.99 -2.88 -0.01
C TYR A 74 -9.54 -1.48 -0.42
N THR A 75 -9.74 -1.11 -1.70
CA THR A 75 -9.37 0.20 -2.23
C THR A 75 -10.12 1.31 -1.52
N THR A 76 -11.43 1.12 -1.31
CA THR A 76 -12.27 2.09 -0.60
C THR A 76 -11.78 2.29 0.83
N ASP A 77 -11.52 1.20 1.55
CA ASP A 77 -11.05 1.26 2.94
C ASP A 77 -9.66 1.88 3.05
N ALA A 78 -8.74 1.52 2.15
CA ALA A 78 -7.41 2.10 2.12
C ALA A 78 -7.45 3.62 1.85
N GLN A 79 -8.26 4.07 0.89
CA GLN A 79 -8.42 5.50 0.59
C GLN A 79 -9.04 6.26 1.76
N ASN A 80 -10.05 5.69 2.41
CA ASN A 80 -10.68 6.29 3.58
C ASN A 80 -9.69 6.41 4.73
N PHE A 81 -8.88 5.37 4.98
CA PHE A 81 -7.83 5.39 5.98
C PHE A 81 -6.78 6.48 5.69
N ILE A 82 -6.23 6.51 4.47
CA ILE A 82 -5.22 7.52 4.09
C ILE A 82 -5.78 8.94 4.28
N LYS A 83 -7.03 9.21 3.86
CA LYS A 83 -7.68 10.52 4.07
C LYS A 83 -7.89 10.87 5.54
N SER A 84 -8.01 9.87 6.41
CA SER A 84 -8.20 10.06 7.85
C SER A 84 -6.89 10.31 8.62
N MET A 85 -5.73 10.04 8.01
CA MET A 85 -4.44 10.33 8.62
C MET A 85 -4.28 11.84 8.85
N PRO A 86 -3.46 12.26 9.84
CA PRO A 86 -3.02 13.65 9.95
C PRO A 86 -2.43 14.17 8.63
N GLU A 87 -2.62 15.46 8.31
CA GLU A 87 -2.14 16.05 7.04
C GLU A 87 -0.62 15.86 6.83
N ASN A 88 0.16 15.94 7.91
CA ASN A 88 1.60 15.67 7.89
C ASN A 88 1.89 14.22 7.48
N ASP A 89 1.17 13.26 8.04
CA ASP A 89 1.33 11.83 7.73
C ASP A 89 0.91 11.52 6.30
N GLN A 90 -0.17 12.15 5.80
CA GLN A 90 -0.55 12.08 4.39
C GLN A 90 0.57 12.59 3.47
N THR A 91 1.22 13.69 3.86
CA THR A 91 2.33 14.27 3.11
C THR A 91 3.54 13.34 3.10
N ILE A 92 3.90 12.77 4.25
CA ILE A 92 4.99 11.78 4.37
C ILE A 92 4.71 10.56 3.50
N TYR A 93 3.49 10.01 3.59
CA TYR A 93 3.07 8.88 2.78
C TYR A 93 3.16 9.20 1.28
N ASN A 94 2.62 10.33 0.83
CA ASN A 94 2.68 10.72 -0.57
C ASN A 94 4.11 10.93 -1.09
N ASN A 95 5.01 11.48 -0.25
CA ASN A 95 6.42 11.63 -0.61
C ASN A 95 7.13 10.28 -0.69
N TYR A 96 6.82 9.36 0.23
CA TYR A 96 7.30 7.98 0.19
C TYR A 96 6.89 7.29 -1.12
N LEU A 97 5.62 7.43 -1.54
CA LEU A 97 5.17 6.85 -2.81
C LEU A 97 5.90 7.43 -4.02
N LYS A 98 6.06 8.75 -4.08
CA LYS A 98 6.81 9.42 -5.16
C LYS A 98 8.26 8.94 -5.23
N LYS A 99 8.92 8.78 -4.07
CA LYS A 99 10.31 8.30 -3.98
C LYS A 99 10.49 6.92 -4.62
N TYR A 100 9.51 6.03 -4.48
CA TYR A 100 9.55 4.68 -5.03
C TYR A 100 8.79 4.51 -6.35
N GLY A 101 8.37 5.60 -6.99
CA GLY A 101 7.65 5.57 -8.27
C GLY A 101 6.27 4.89 -8.18
N LEU A 102 5.63 4.96 -7.01
CA LEU A 102 4.32 4.36 -6.72
C LEU A 102 3.15 5.35 -6.82
N ALA A 103 3.45 6.64 -7.07
CA ALA A 103 2.49 7.73 -7.23
C ALA A 103 2.91 8.67 -8.37
#